data_AF-A0A933KQB7-F1
#
_entry.id   AF-A0A933KQB7-F1
#
_cell.length_a   1.000
_cell.length_b   1.000
_cell.length_c   1.000
_cell.angle_alpha   90.00
_cell.angle_beta   90.00
_cell.angle_gamma   90.00
#
_symmetry.space_group_name_H-M   'P 1'
#
loop_
_entity.id
_entity.type
_entity.pdbx_description
1 polymer ?
#
loop_
_entity_poly.entity_id
_entity_poly.type
_entity_poly.pdbx_seq_one_letter_code
_entity_poly.pdbx_strand_id
1 'polypeptide(L)'
;MKKLIVAAATAGLVLLAACSNDSTDFKENAEAFIESTEVETEAGTTFTDATCTKPAKVEAGETFTCTAVDASGATWDFDLEVKSENSYEIVTGQPRG
;
A
#
# COMPACT_ATOMS: atom_id res chain seq x y z
N MET A 1 13.03 -8.95 -35.25
CA MET A 1 12.62 -7.53 -35.24
C MET A 1 11.10 -7.42 -35.27
N LYS A 2 10.45 -7.35 -34.10
CA LYS A 2 9.06 -6.87 -33.95
C LYS A 2 9.00 -6.05 -32.66
N LYS A 3 9.22 -4.75 -32.86
CA LYS A 3 8.70 -3.59 -32.11
C LYS A 3 8.61 -3.73 -30.59
N LEU A 4 9.66 -3.23 -29.93
CA LEU A 4 9.63 -2.69 -28.58
C LEU A 4 8.52 -1.63 -28.51
N ILE A 5 7.42 -1.93 -27.83
CA ILE A 5 6.51 -0.91 -27.33
C ILE A 5 7.04 -0.57 -25.94
N VAL A 6 7.84 0.50 -25.89
CA VAL A 6 8.09 1.27 -24.67
C VAL A 6 6.74 1.89 -24.29
N ALA A 7 5.95 1.18 -23.49
CA ALA A 7 4.92 1.79 -22.70
C ALA A 7 5.63 2.35 -21.47
N ALA A 8 5.52 3.66 -21.24
CA ALA A 8 5.92 4.28 -20.00
C ALA A 8 5.16 3.61 -18.86
N ALA A 9 5.78 2.58 -18.27
CA ALA A 9 5.24 1.88 -17.13
C ALA A 9 5.53 2.77 -15.91
N THR A 10 4.53 3.52 -15.47
CA THR A 10 4.33 3.73 -14.03
C THR A 10 4.08 2.34 -13.45
N ALA A 11 5.17 1.59 -13.24
CA ALA A 11 5.14 0.24 -12.73
C ALA A 11 4.94 0.32 -11.22
N GLY A 12 3.68 0.44 -10.79
CA GLY A 12 3.34 0.17 -9.41
C GLY A 12 3.66 -1.29 -9.08
N LEU A 13 4.28 -1.53 -7.94
CA LEU A 13 4.45 -2.87 -7.39
C LEU A 13 3.10 -3.32 -6.85
N VAL A 14 2.66 -4.51 -7.26
CA VAL A 14 1.48 -5.16 -6.67
C VAL A 14 1.97 -5.91 -5.43
N LEU A 15 1.64 -5.40 -4.25
CA LEU A 15 2.07 -5.93 -2.95
C LEU A 15 0.88 -6.66 -2.31
N LEU A 16 0.65 -7.93 -2.62
CA LEU A 16 -0.53 -8.68 -2.16
C LEU A 16 -0.40 -9.14 -0.71
N ALA A 17 -0.26 -8.17 0.19
CA ALA A 17 -0.11 -8.39 1.61
C ALA A 17 -1.48 -8.11 2.25
N ALA A 18 -2.06 -9.13 2.90
CA ALA A 18 -3.41 -9.06 3.47
C ALA A 18 -3.35 -8.95 4.99
N CYS A 19 -3.89 -7.87 5.55
CA CYS A 19 -3.91 -7.65 6.98
C CYS A 19 -5.33 -7.86 7.52
N SER A 20 -5.49 -8.75 8.50
CA SER A 20 -6.75 -8.91 9.25
C SER A 20 -6.74 -8.02 10.49
N ASN A 21 -7.61 -7.01 10.53
CA ASN A 21 -7.76 -6.05 11.60
C ASN A 21 -8.87 -6.44 12.58
N ASP A 22 -8.57 -6.52 13.88
CA ASP A 22 -9.55 -6.74 14.96
C ASP A 22 -10.09 -5.43 15.59
N SER A 23 -9.61 -4.24 15.18
CA SER A 23 -9.82 -2.98 15.93
C SER A 23 -10.58 -1.86 15.20
N THR A 24 -11.14 -0.94 16.01
CA THR A 24 -11.75 0.35 15.60
C THR A 24 -10.79 1.33 14.91
N ASP A 25 -9.48 1.07 14.95
CA ASP A 25 -8.43 1.97 14.48
C ASP A 25 -7.77 1.43 13.21
N PHE A 26 -8.62 1.19 12.20
CA PHE A 26 -8.25 0.69 10.87
C PHE A 26 -7.06 1.43 10.23
N LYS A 27 -7.00 2.74 10.44
CA LYS A 27 -5.93 3.62 9.97
C LYS A 27 -4.57 3.24 10.54
N GLU A 28 -4.47 3.12 11.87
CA GLU A 28 -3.20 2.81 12.54
C GLU A 28 -2.72 1.41 12.20
N ASN A 29 -3.63 0.45 12.04
CA ASN A 29 -3.26 -0.89 11.58
C ASN A 29 -2.71 -0.88 10.16
N ALA A 30 -3.33 -0.13 9.24
CA ALA A 30 -2.85 -0.04 7.86
C ALA A 30 -1.48 0.66 7.78
N GLU A 31 -1.27 1.70 8.60
CA GLU A 31 0.03 2.37 8.75
C GLU A 31 1.09 1.38 9.26
N ALA A 32 0.81 0.68 10.36
CA ALA A 32 1.72 -0.32 10.93
C ALA A 32 2.00 -1.49 9.98
N PHE A 33 1.01 -1.85 9.15
CA PHE A 33 1.17 -2.90 8.15
C PHE A 33 2.14 -2.50 7.04
N ILE A 34 2.05 -1.26 6.55
CA ILE A 34 2.99 -0.73 5.54
C ILE A 34 4.42 -0.67 6.10
N GLU A 35 4.58 -0.35 7.38
CA GLU A 35 5.88 -0.32 8.07
C GLU A 35 6.36 -1.71 8.51
N SER A 36 5.59 -2.78 8.24
CA SER A 36 5.93 -4.13 8.70
C SER A 36 7.04 -4.78 7.88
N THR A 37 7.67 -5.80 8.47
CA THR A 37 8.67 -6.62 7.79
C THR A 37 8.11 -7.37 6.58
N GLU A 38 6.80 -7.59 6.52
CA GLU A 38 6.13 -8.25 5.40
C GLU A 38 6.23 -7.38 4.14
N VAL A 39 5.79 -6.13 4.25
CA VAL A 39 5.89 -5.15 3.16
C VAL A 39 7.34 -4.83 2.83
N GLU A 40 8.23 -4.76 3.83
CA GLU A 40 9.67 -4.62 3.59
C GLU A 40 10.23 -5.76 2.75
N THR A 41 9.83 -7.00 3.05
CA THR A 41 10.32 -8.19 2.33
C THR A 41 9.82 -8.19 0.89
N GLU A 42 8.56 -7.81 0.66
CA GLU A 42 7.99 -7.76 -0.69
C GLU A 42 8.53 -6.60 -1.53
N ALA A 43 8.67 -5.41 -0.94
CA ALA A 43 9.13 -4.21 -1.62
C ALA A 43 10.66 -4.11 -1.72
N GLY A 44 11.40 -4.85 -0.88
CA GLY A 44 12.86 -4.81 -0.79
C GLY A 44 13.41 -3.52 -0.17
N THR A 45 12.57 -2.77 0.56
CA THR A 45 12.93 -1.54 1.28
C THR A 45 12.06 -1.36 2.51
N THR A 46 12.60 -0.75 3.56
CA THR A 46 11.82 -0.35 4.74
C THR A 46 11.00 0.90 4.43
N PHE A 47 9.80 0.98 5.00
CA PHE A 47 8.95 2.16 4.98
C PHE A 47 8.77 2.72 6.39
N THR A 48 8.66 4.05 6.49
CA THR A 48 8.47 4.80 7.73
C THR A 48 7.52 5.97 7.50
N ASP A 49 7.03 6.58 8.59
CA ASP A 49 6.10 7.72 8.55
C ASP A 49 4.82 7.39 7.76
N ALA A 50 4.35 6.14 7.85
CA ALA A 50 3.14 5.71 7.17
C ALA A 50 1.93 6.52 7.68
N THR A 51 1.19 7.11 6.76
CA THR A 51 0.00 7.91 7.04
C THR A 51 -1.11 7.53 6.09
N CYS A 52 -2.25 7.10 6.63
CA CYS A 52 -3.40 6.69 5.85
C CYS A 52 -4.51 7.74 5.87
N THR A 53 -5.11 7.97 4.71
CA THR A 53 -6.37 8.71 4.65
C THR A 53 -7.48 7.84 5.21
N LYS A 54 -8.26 8.38 6.16
CA LYS A 54 -9.40 7.66 6.70
C LYS A 54 -10.44 7.48 5.58
N PRO A 55 -10.84 6.24 5.24
CA PRO A 55 -11.89 6.04 4.27
C PRO A 55 -13.23 6.56 4.80
N ALA A 56 -14.12 6.98 3.89
CA ALA A 56 -15.47 7.40 4.26
C ALA A 56 -16.25 6.25 4.94
N LYS A 57 -15.94 5.01 4.55
CA LYS A 57 -16.50 3.77 5.08
C LYS A 57 -15.49 2.64 4.99
N VAL A 58 -15.58 1.67 5.90
CA VAL A 58 -14.83 0.41 5.82
C VAL A 58 -15.80 -0.67 5.34
N GLU A 59 -16.01 -0.72 4.03
CA GLU A 59 -16.88 -1.70 3.35
C GLU A 59 -16.03 -2.46 2.31
N ALA A 60 -16.31 -3.74 2.09
CA ALA A 60 -15.56 -4.53 1.12
C ALA A 60 -15.63 -3.93 -0.30
N GLY A 61 -14.48 -3.82 -0.97
CA GLY A 61 -14.31 -3.17 -2.26
C GLY A 61 -14.01 -1.66 -2.20
N GLU A 62 -14.07 -1.05 -1.01
CA GLU A 62 -13.60 0.33 -0.84
C GLU A 62 -12.08 0.40 -0.86
N THR A 63 -11.55 1.44 -1.50
CA THR A 63 -10.12 1.70 -1.57
C THR A 63 -9.76 2.96 -0.80
N PHE A 64 -8.60 2.94 -0.15
CA PHE A 64 -8.04 4.09 0.55
C PHE A 64 -6.54 4.17 0.32
N THR A 65 -6.02 5.39 0.31
CA THR A 65 -4.62 5.64 0.03
C THR A 65 -3.87 5.95 1.32
N CYS A 66 -2.71 5.33 1.47
CA CYS A 66 -1.71 5.62 2.47
C CYS A 66 -0.43 6.11 1.81
N THR A 67 0.37 6.83 2.57
CA THR A 67 1.67 7.33 2.13
C THR A 67 2.72 6.88 3.11
N ALA A 68 3.91 6.50 2.64
CA ALA A 68 5.05 6.27 3.52
C ALA A 68 6.34 6.76 2.86
N VAL A 69 7.42 6.82 3.63
CA VAL A 69 8.75 7.23 3.17
C VAL A 69 9.64 6.00 3.17
N ASP A 70 10.26 5.71 2.02
CA ASP A 70 11.21 4.61 1.91
C ASP A 70 12.58 4.96 2.52
N ALA A 71 13.46 3.96 2.63
CA ALA A 71 14.81 4.13 3.17
C ALA A 71 15.70 5.11 2.37
N SER A 72 15.32 5.46 1.14
CA SER A 72 16.01 6.47 0.32
C SER A 72 15.50 7.90 0.55
N GLY A 73 14.42 8.05 1.33
CA GLY A 73 13.75 9.32 1.56
C GLY A 73 12.69 9.66 0.51
N ALA A 74 12.37 8.74 -0.41
CA ALA A 74 11.31 8.95 -1.39
C ALA A 74 9.94 8.67 -0.75
N THR A 75 8.96 9.53 -1.04
CA THR A 75 7.58 9.29 -0.62
C THR A 75 6.90 8.31 -1.57
N TRP A 76 6.14 7.37 -1.05
CA TRP A 76 5.37 6.38 -1.79
C TRP A 76 3.88 6.55 -1.53
N ASP A 77 3.07 6.21 -2.53
CA ASP A 77 1.63 6.02 -2.45
C ASP A 77 1.32 4.52 -2.43
N PHE A 78 0.52 4.12 -1.44
CA PHE A 78 -0.03 2.79 -1.29
C PHE A 78 -1.53 2.86 -1.41
N ASP A 79 -2.10 2.17 -2.38
CA ASP A 79 -3.54 1.99 -2.50
C ASP A 79 -3.91 0.65 -1.88
N LEU A 80 -4.79 0.69 -0.87
CA LEU A 80 -5.26 -0.49 -0.16
C LEU A 80 -6.75 -0.69 -0.45
N GLU A 81 -7.15 -1.94 -0.63
CA GLU A 81 -8.54 -2.34 -0.82
C GLU A 81 -9.03 -3.10 0.41
N VAL A 82 -10.16 -2.67 0.95
CA VAL A 82 -10.88 -3.38 2.01
C VAL A 82 -11.45 -4.67 1.43
N LYS A 83 -11.03 -5.83 1.96
CA LYS A 83 -11.55 -7.14 1.55
C LYS A 83 -12.74 -7.58 2.38
N SER A 84 -12.77 -7.18 3.65
CA SER A 84 -13.88 -7.42 4.58
C SER A 84 -13.90 -6.33 5.66
N GLU A 85 -14.89 -6.34 6.55
CA GLU A 85 -14.97 -5.39 7.68
C GLU A 85 -13.67 -5.30 8.49
N ASN A 86 -12.94 -6.41 8.52
CA ASN A 86 -11.75 -6.63 9.31
C ASN A 86 -10.57 -7.03 8.43
N SER A 87 -10.54 -6.75 7.13
CA SER A 87 -9.35 -7.04 6.34
C SER A 87 -9.15 -6.14 5.15
N TYR A 88 -7.89 -5.92 4.79
CA TYR A 88 -7.49 -5.13 3.63
C TYR A 88 -6.22 -5.70 3.00
N GLU A 89 -5.98 -5.32 1.75
CA GLU A 89 -4.83 -5.73 0.96
C GLU A 89 -4.22 -4.51 0.28
N ILE A 90 -2.89 -4.44 0.20
CA ILE A 90 -2.24 -3.43 -0.66
C ILE A 90 -2.43 -3.86 -2.12
N VAL A 91 -3.08 -3.05 -2.94
CA VAL A 91 -3.27 -3.35 -4.36
C VAL A 91 -2.11 -2.79 -5.17
N THR A 92 -1.62 -1.62 -4.78
CA THR A 92 -0.52 -0.94 -5.48
C THR A 92 0.36 -0.21 -4.47
N GLY A 93 1.68 -0.29 -4.63
CA GLY A 93 2.66 0.58 -3.99
C GLY A 93 3.57 1.22 -5.05
N GLN A 94 3.69 2.54 -5.05
CA GLN A 94 4.54 3.24 -6.03
C GLN A 94 5.19 4.51 -5.45
N PRO A 95 6.44 4.83 -5.84
CA PRO A 95 7.06 6.09 -5.45
C PRO A 95 6.35 7.27 -6.12
N ARG A 96 6.17 8.36 -5.38
CA ARG A 96 5.77 9.68 -5.90
C ARG A 96 6.95 10.27 -6.65
N GLY A 97 6.90 10.25 -7.98
CA GLY A 97 7.93 10.74 -8.88
C GLY A 97 7.35 11.39 -10.13
#